data_AF-A0A7W1Z1H6-F1
#
_entry.id   AF-A0A7W1Z1H6-F1
#
_cell.length_a   1.000
_cell.length_b   1.000
_cell.length_c   1.000
_cell.angle_alpha   90.00
_cell.angle_beta   90.00
_cell.angle_gamma   90.00
#
_symmetry.space_group_name_H-M   'P 1'
#
loop_
_entity.id
_entity.type
_entity.pdbx_description
1 polymer ?
#
loop_
_entity_poly.entity_id
_entity_poly.type
_entity_poly.pdbx_seq_one_letter_code
_entity_poly.pdbx_strand_id
1 'polypeptide(L)'
;MLVVFSVACAFAFSACASDPHGRTAGTTVDDAMITSSVKSSLIADDLVNAFAIEVETYRSTVMLSGFVETQNQIERAVDIAK
;
A
#
# COMPACT_ATOMS: atom_id res chain seq x y z
N MET A 1 14.88 -2.78 46.85
CA MET A 1 15.97 -2.50 45.89
C MET A 1 15.95 -3.45 44.68
N LEU A 2 14.77 -3.94 44.23
CA LEU A 2 14.64 -4.79 43.04
C LEU A 2 13.47 -4.37 42.12
N VAL A 3 12.56 -3.53 42.59
CA VAL A 3 11.35 -3.11 41.85
C VAL A 3 11.56 -1.81 41.03
N VAL A 4 12.64 -1.07 41.30
CA VAL A 4 12.93 0.23 40.65
C VAL A 4 13.64 0.07 39.29
N PHE A 5 14.22 -1.12 39.02
CA PHE A 5 15.01 -1.36 37.80
C PHE A 5 14.14 -1.72 36.58
N SER A 6 12.93 -2.23 36.78
CA SER A 6 12.05 -2.67 35.68
C SER A 6 11.19 -1.56 35.06
N VAL A 7 11.03 -0.41 35.74
CA VAL A 7 10.21 0.72 35.26
C VAL A 7 11.03 1.71 34.42
N ALA A 8 12.36 1.62 34.46
CA ALA A 8 13.25 2.57 33.78
C ALA A 8 13.46 2.32 32.28
N CYS A 9 12.96 1.23 31.70
CA CYS A 9 13.20 0.88 30.29
C CYS A 9 11.95 0.94 29.39
N ALA A 10 10.80 1.37 29.91
CA ALA A 10 9.57 1.47 29.12
C ALA A 10 9.44 2.79 28.32
N PHE A 11 10.38 3.73 28.46
CA PHE A 11 10.38 5.01 27.75
C PHE A 11 11.42 5.12 26.61
N ALA A 12 12.08 4.01 26.24
CA ALA A 12 13.13 4.00 25.22
C ALA A 12 12.71 3.35 23.88
N PHE A 13 11.43 3.44 23.50
CA PHE A 13 10.91 2.94 22.21
C PHE A 13 10.23 4.03 21.38
N SER A 14 10.83 5.22 21.29
CA SER A 14 10.38 6.15 20.25
C SER A 14 11.56 6.86 19.62
N ALA A 15 11.44 7.04 18.32
CA ALA A 15 12.38 7.72 17.42
C ALA A 15 13.58 6.87 16.96
N CYS A 16 13.33 5.96 16.01
CA CYS A 16 14.02 5.92 14.71
C CYS A 16 13.28 4.95 13.76
N ALA A 17 11.97 5.15 13.56
CA ALA A 17 11.30 4.62 12.36
C ALA A 17 11.45 5.67 11.24
N SER A 18 12.69 6.07 10.98
CA SER A 18 13.03 6.96 9.87
C SER A 18 13.33 6.04 8.69
N ASP A 19 12.33 5.80 7.84
CA ASP A 19 12.59 5.16 6.55
C ASP A 19 13.63 6.02 5.80
N PRO A 20 14.77 5.46 5.35
CA PRO A 20 15.83 6.22 4.67
C PRO A 20 15.35 6.98 3.43
N HIS A 21 14.15 6.67 2.93
CA HIS A 21 13.53 7.33 1.78
C HIS A 21 12.59 8.51 2.12
N GLY A 22 12.51 8.94 3.39
CA GLY A 22 11.67 10.08 3.77
C GLY A 22 10.17 9.80 3.70
N ARG A 23 9.77 8.52 3.70
CA ARG A 23 8.37 8.12 3.84
C ARG A 23 7.97 8.21 5.31
N THR A 24 6.85 8.88 5.57
CA THR A 24 6.24 8.89 6.91
C THR A 24 5.24 7.75 7.01
N ALA A 25 4.95 7.31 8.24
CA ALA A 25 3.90 6.32 8.47
C ALA A 25 2.55 6.76 7.84
N GLY A 26 2.26 8.06 7.85
CA GLY A 26 1.08 8.63 7.18
C GLY A 26 1.06 8.33 5.69
N THR A 27 2.14 8.67 4.97
CA THR A 27 2.21 8.44 3.51
C THR A 27 2.10 6.96 3.11
N THR A 28 2.55 6.04 3.96
CA THR A 28 2.40 4.60 3.69
C THR A 28 0.96 4.13 3.90
N VAL A 29 0.27 4.66 4.92
CA VAL A 29 -1.15 4.36 5.14
C VAL A 29 -2.00 4.95 4.02
N ASP A 30 -1.71 6.18 3.60
CA ASP A 30 -2.39 6.83 2.49
C ASP A 30 -2.23 6.02 1.19
N ASP A 31 -1.00 5.61 0.85
CA ASP A 31 -0.72 4.78 -0.32
C ASP A 31 -1.40 3.40 -0.22
N ALA A 32 -1.50 2.80 0.97
CA ALA A 32 -2.23 1.55 1.19
C ALA A 32 -3.75 1.72 0.99
N MET A 33 -4.33 2.84 1.41
CA MET A 33 -5.74 3.16 1.20
C MET A 33 -6.04 3.32 -0.30
N ILE A 34 -5.19 4.04 -1.05
CA ILE A 34 -5.30 4.17 -2.51
C ILE A 34 -5.23 2.79 -3.16
N THR A 35 -4.24 1.98 -2.79
CA THR A 35 -4.07 0.62 -3.32
C THR A 35 -5.32 -0.24 -3.08
N SER A 36 -5.88 -0.20 -1.86
CA SER A 36 -7.09 -0.94 -1.50
C SER A 36 -8.31 -0.47 -2.30
N SER A 37 -8.45 0.84 -2.53
CA SER A 37 -9.52 1.43 -3.33
C SER A 37 -9.47 0.95 -4.79
N VAL A 38 -8.29 1.03 -5.41
CA VAL A 38 -8.09 0.57 -6.79
C VAL A 38 -8.32 -0.94 -6.88
N LYS A 39 -7.77 -1.73 -5.95
CA LYS A 39 -7.94 -3.19 -5.94
C LYS A 39 -9.41 -3.58 -5.76
N SER A 40 -10.15 -2.88 -4.90
CA SER A 40 -11.59 -3.11 -4.71
C SER A 40 -12.39 -2.77 -5.97
N SER A 41 -12.02 -1.68 -6.65
CA SER A 41 -12.68 -1.27 -7.90
C SER A 41 -12.39 -2.25 -9.05
N LEU A 42 -11.17 -2.81 -9.10
CA LEU A 42 -10.83 -3.88 -10.04
C LEU A 42 -11.59 -5.17 -9.75
N ILE A 43 -11.77 -5.54 -8.48
CA ILE A 43 -12.53 -6.74 -8.10
C ILE A 43 -14.01 -6.61 -8.46
N ALA A 44 -14.55 -5.40 -8.41
CA ALA A 44 -15.94 -5.12 -8.80
C ALA A 44 -16.17 -5.12 -10.32
N ASP A 45 -15.10 -5.25 -11.12
CA ASP A 45 -15.18 -5.20 -12.56
C ASP A 45 -15.11 -6.59 -13.19
N ASP A 46 -16.14 -6.96 -13.96
CA ASP A 46 -16.25 -8.30 -14.56
C ASP A 46 -15.32 -8.50 -15.76
N LEU A 47 -14.75 -7.44 -16.35
CA LEU A 47 -13.89 -7.55 -17.53
C LEU A 47 -12.46 -7.90 -17.17
N VAL A 48 -11.97 -7.47 -16.00
CA VAL A 48 -10.58 -7.62 -15.57
C VAL A 48 -10.46 -8.57 -14.39
N ASN A 49 -9.54 -9.52 -14.48
CA ASN A 49 -9.25 -10.39 -13.34
C ASN A 49 -8.34 -9.65 -12.36
N ALA A 50 -8.93 -9.10 -11.30
CA ALA A 50 -8.21 -8.38 -10.25
C ALA A 50 -7.16 -9.22 -9.50
N PHE A 51 -7.22 -10.55 -9.56
CA PHE A 51 -6.19 -11.42 -8.98
C PHE A 51 -5.00 -11.66 -9.90
N ALA A 52 -5.14 -11.37 -11.20
CA ALA A 52 -4.05 -11.46 -12.18
C ALA A 52 -3.24 -10.16 -12.29
N ILE A 53 -3.72 -9.07 -11.68
CA ILE A 53 -3.12 -7.74 -11.69
C ILE A 53 -2.70 -7.38 -10.28
N GLU A 54 -1.41 -7.14 -10.07
CA GLU A 54 -0.88 -6.58 -8.84
C GLU A 54 -0.86 -5.05 -8.92
N VAL A 55 -1.37 -4.43 -7.85
CA VAL A 55 -1.47 -2.98 -7.70
C VAL A 55 -0.54 -2.56 -6.57
N GLU A 56 0.41 -1.68 -6.88
CA GLU A 56 1.29 -1.07 -5.89
C GLU A 56 1.21 0.45 -5.99
N THR A 57 1.06 1.14 -4.86
CA THR A 57 1.12 2.60 -4.82
C THR A 57 2.38 3.05 -4.10
N TYR A 58 3.16 3.91 -4.75
CA TYR A 58 4.37 4.48 -4.18
C TYR A 58 4.41 5.98 -4.43
N ARG A 59 4.41 6.78 -3.35
CA ARG A 59 4.47 8.25 -3.43
C ARG A 59 3.34 8.80 -4.32
N SER A 60 2.11 8.35 -4.08
CA SER A 60 0.93 8.73 -4.86
C SER A 60 0.97 8.34 -6.35
N THR A 61 1.91 7.49 -6.76
CA THR A 61 1.95 6.92 -8.11
C THR A 61 1.48 5.47 -8.04
N VAL A 62 0.43 5.13 -8.79
CA VAL A 62 -0.10 3.77 -8.89
C VAL A 62 0.63 3.04 -10.01
N MET A 63 1.16 1.87 -9.69
CA MET A 63 1.77 0.93 -10.61
C MET A 63 0.88 -0.30 -10.71
N LEU A 64 0.51 -0.64 -11.94
CA LEU A 64 -0.20 -1.87 -12.27
C LEU A 64 0.77 -2.82 -12.97
N SER A 65 0.82 -4.08 -12.53
CA SER A 65 1.64 -5.11 -13.15
C SER A 65 0.87 -6.43 -13.19
N GLY A 66 1.17 -7.30 -14.16
CA GLY A 66 0.49 -8.58 -14.30
C GLY A 66 0.25 -8.98 -15.74
N PHE A 67 -0.60 -10.00 -15.93
CA PHE A 67 -0.94 -10.54 -17.24
C PHE A 67 -2.45 -10.47 -17.46
N VAL A 68 -2.84 -10.01 -18.65
CA VAL A 68 -4.23 -9.95 -19.09
C VAL A 68 -4.33 -10.52 -20.51
N GLU A 69 -5.53 -10.97 -20.88
CA GLU A 69 -5.76 -11.72 -22.13
C GLU A 69 -5.94 -10.80 -23.34
N THR A 70 -6.46 -9.58 -23.12
CA THR A 70 -6.80 -8.66 -24.21
C THR A 70 -6.37 -7.23 -23.93
N GLN A 71 -6.21 -6.44 -24.99
CA GLN A 71 -5.90 -5.01 -24.88
C GLN A 71 -7.03 -4.22 -24.18
N ASN A 72 -8.28 -4.63 -24.35
CA ASN A 72 -9.44 -3.99 -23.72
C ASN A 72 -9.35 -4.06 -22.18
N GLN A 73 -8.87 -5.19 -21.65
CA GLN A 73 -8.63 -5.37 -20.21
C GLN A 73 -7.56 -4.41 -19.68
N ILE A 74 -6.51 -4.14 -20.47
CA ILE A 74 -5.49 -3.15 -20.10
C ILE A 74 -6.11 -1.76 -19.99
N GLU A 75 -6.86 -1.35 -21.00
CA GLU A 75 -7.50 -0.04 -21.04
C GLU A 75 -8.48 0.13 -19.88
N ARG A 76 -9.26 -0.91 -19.58
CA ARG A 76 -10.21 -0.91 -18.47
C ARG A 76 -9.50 -0.82 -17.11
N ALA A 77 -8.44 -1.60 -16.90
CA ALA A 77 -7.66 -1.55 -15.65
C ALA A 77 -7.02 -0.17 -15.43
N VAL A 78 -6.52 0.45 -16.50
CA VAL A 78 -5.98 1.82 -16.45
C VAL A 78 -7.08 2.83 -16.13
N ASP A 79 -8.29 2.68 -16.69
CA ASP A 79 -9.40 3.59 -16.42
C ASP A 79 -9.89 3.52 -14.97
N ILE A 80 -9.89 2.32 -14.38
CA ILE A 80 -10.22 2.08 -12.97
C ILE A 80 -9.18 2.69 -12.01
N ALA A 81 -7.92 2.76 -12.42
CA ALA A 81 -6.81 3.24 -11.59
C ALA A 81 -6.58 4.75 -11.65
N LYS A 82 -7.40 5.51 -12.38
CA LYS A 82 -7.38 6.98 -12.41
C LYS A 82 -8.10 7.58 -11.20
#